data_AF-A0A0R2QBP3-F1
#
_entry.id   AF-A0A0R2QBP3-F1
#
_cell.length_a   1.000
_cell.length_b   1.000
_cell.length_c   1.000
_cell.angle_alpha   90.00
_cell.angle_beta   90.00
_cell.angle_gamma   90.00
#
_symmetry.space_group_name_H-M   'P 1'
#
loop_
_entity.id
_entity.type
_entity.pdbx_description
1 polymer ?
#
loop_
_entity_poly.entity_id
_entity_poly.type
_entity_poly.pdbx_seq_one_letter_code
_entity_poly.pdbx_strand_id
1 'polypeptide(L)'
;MFLKLDHPGNVDGRTFTSWMRATSAEHRSTEGVEVLTFHSAKGREWQCVVVAGAEVGLMPHSSAITQDQRDEEIRLAYVALTRASQQLFVTWCESRKGRTAGQSNLLANIVSETALKPEPQFVARAKTKKLATPSLEDELRTWRSKRASVIKQPVTSIIYDEDLREIAKQLPKTTAQLAEIVGTITAQKIGPDVLLIVAQAESRLALQTLK
;
A
#
# COMPACT_ATOMS: atom_id res chain seq x y z
N MET A 1 1.05 25.59 1.37
CA MET A 1 1.23 25.77 2.82
C MET A 1 0.10 25.00 3.51
N PHE A 2 0.40 23.86 4.13
CA PHE A 2 -0.59 23.11 4.93
C PHE A 2 -0.45 23.56 6.39
N LEU A 3 -1.37 24.41 6.84
CA LEU A 3 -1.49 24.78 8.26
C LEU A 3 -2.54 23.84 8.87
N LYS A 4 -2.08 22.76 9.49
CA LYS A 4 -2.94 21.86 10.28
C LYS A 4 -2.70 22.18 11.75
N LEU A 5 -3.73 22.67 12.41
CA LEU A 5 -3.72 22.91 13.86
C LEU A 5 -3.52 21.55 14.54
N ASP A 6 -2.43 21.39 15.29
CA ASP A 6 -2.27 20.28 16.23
C ASP A 6 -3.50 20.27 17.13
N HIS A 7 -4.21 19.14 17.20
CA HIS A 7 -5.31 19.00 18.14
C HIS A 7 -4.72 18.77 19.53
N PRO A 8 -4.84 19.71 20.48
CA PRO A 8 -4.47 19.45 21.85
C PRO A 8 -5.44 18.40 22.41
N GLY A 9 -4.91 17.22 22.69
CA GLY A 9 -5.66 16.11 23.26
C GLY A 9 -4.71 15.07 23.83
N ASN A 10 -5.18 14.30 24.80
CA ASN A 10 -4.49 13.09 25.22
C ASN A 10 -4.58 12.09 24.05
N VAL A 11 -3.64 12.15 23.11
CA VAL A 11 -3.60 11.21 21.99
C VAL A 11 -3.18 9.85 22.55
N ASP A 12 -4.14 8.97 22.77
CA ASP A 12 -3.87 7.56 23.02
C ASP A 12 -3.85 6.79 21.69
N GLY A 13 -3.30 5.57 21.71
CA GLY A 13 -3.18 4.76 20.50
C GLY A 13 -4.53 4.46 19.85
N ARG A 14 -5.61 4.40 20.63
CA ARG A 14 -6.98 4.16 20.12
C ARG A 14 -7.52 5.37 19.36
N THR A 15 -7.39 6.56 19.92
CA THR A 15 -7.78 7.83 19.29
C THR A 15 -6.98 8.07 18.02
N PHE A 16 -5.67 7.82 18.06
CA PHE A 16 -4.82 7.90 16.88
C PHE A 16 -5.24 6.90 15.80
N THR A 17 -5.54 5.65 16.16
CA THR A 17 -6.00 4.63 15.21
C THR A 17 -7.36 4.99 14.60
N SER A 18 -8.30 5.49 15.41
CA SER A 18 -9.60 5.96 14.94
C SER A 18 -9.46 7.14 14.00
N TRP A 19 -8.58 8.10 14.32
CA TRP A 19 -8.25 9.22 13.44
C TRP A 19 -7.61 8.76 12.13
N MET A 20 -6.64 7.83 12.18
CA MET A 20 -6.05 7.25 10.96
C MET A 20 -7.13 6.62 10.11
N ARG A 21 -8.01 5.78 10.67
CA ARG A 21 -9.09 5.13 9.92
C ARG A 21 -10.08 6.14 9.31
N ALA A 22 -10.42 7.20 10.03
CA ALA A 22 -11.31 8.25 9.54
C ALA A 22 -10.66 9.12 8.44
N THR A 23 -9.34 9.26 8.47
CA THR A 23 -8.59 10.12 7.53
C THR A 23 -8.00 9.34 6.35
N SER A 24 -7.88 8.01 6.46
CA SER A 24 -7.52 7.09 5.38
C SER A 24 -8.70 6.92 4.41
N ALA A 25 -9.09 7.99 3.73
CA ALA A 25 -10.06 7.95 2.65
C ALA A 25 -9.54 7.04 1.51
N GLU A 26 -10.17 5.87 1.34
CA GLU A 26 -10.27 5.03 0.14
C GLU A 26 -9.02 4.72 -0.74
N HIS A 27 -7.81 5.08 -0.34
CA HIS A 27 -6.58 4.72 -1.04
C HIS A 27 -5.80 3.69 -0.23
N ARG A 28 -6.07 2.41 -0.49
CA ARG A 28 -5.14 1.32 -0.11
C ARG A 28 -3.94 1.34 -1.06
N SER A 29 -3.11 2.38 -0.99
CA SER A 29 -1.79 2.29 -1.61
C SER A 29 -1.01 1.18 -0.89
N THR A 30 -0.44 0.25 -1.64
CA THR A 30 0.48 -0.77 -1.11
C THR A 30 1.84 -0.19 -0.74
N GLU A 31 2.01 1.14 -0.87
CA GLU A 31 3.20 1.90 -0.55
C GLU A 31 2.89 2.75 0.69
N GLY A 32 3.55 2.46 1.81
CA GLY A 32 3.36 3.16 3.08
C GLY A 32 3.98 2.42 4.28
N VAL A 33 3.86 3.03 5.46
CA VAL A 33 4.24 2.45 6.75
C VAL A 33 3.01 1.82 7.40
N GLU A 34 3.15 0.59 7.89
CA GLU A 34 2.11 -0.05 8.69
C GLU A 34 2.22 0.37 10.15
N VAL A 35 1.15 0.94 10.71
CA VAL A 35 1.05 1.27 12.14
C VAL A 35 0.14 0.26 12.82
N LEU A 36 0.69 -0.47 13.78
CA LEU A 36 0.05 -1.62 14.41
C LEU A 36 0.29 -1.63 15.92
N THR A 37 -0.53 -2.37 16.66
CA THR A 37 -0.25 -2.75 18.05
C THR A 37 0.56 -4.05 18.08
N PHE A 38 1.19 -4.37 19.22
CA PHE A 38 1.95 -5.62 19.38
C PHE A 38 1.10 -6.87 19.09
N HIS A 39 -0.15 -6.87 19.51
CA HIS A 39 -1.11 -7.94 19.23
C HIS A 39 -1.35 -8.13 17.71
N SER A 40 -1.57 -7.03 17.00
CA SER A 40 -1.83 -7.05 15.56
C SER A 40 -0.61 -7.44 14.72
N ALA A 41 0.59 -7.38 15.29
CA ALA A 41 1.83 -7.75 14.62
C ALA A 41 2.06 -9.28 14.57
N LYS A 42 1.29 -10.08 15.34
CA LYS A 42 1.46 -11.53 15.41
C LYS A 42 1.28 -12.18 14.03
N GLY A 43 2.22 -13.05 13.65
CA GLY A 43 2.19 -13.81 12.38
C GLY A 43 2.59 -13.00 11.14
N ARG A 44 3.13 -11.79 11.31
CA ARG A 44 3.64 -10.93 10.23
C ARG A 44 5.08 -10.56 10.53
N GLU A 45 5.89 -10.24 9.52
CA GLU A 45 7.28 -9.81 9.68
C GLU A 45 7.60 -8.71 8.67
N TRP A 46 8.53 -7.83 9.04
CA TRP A 46 8.96 -6.70 8.21
C TRP A 46 10.48 -6.61 8.18
N GLN A 47 11.04 -6.08 7.09
CA GLN A 47 12.48 -5.82 7.00
C GLN A 47 12.95 -4.84 8.07
N CYS A 48 12.15 -3.80 8.31
CA CYS A 48 12.42 -2.77 9.31
C CYS A 48 11.21 -2.62 10.23
N VAL A 49 11.45 -2.61 11.55
CA VAL A 49 10.44 -2.38 12.58
C VAL A 49 10.89 -1.24 13.49
N VAL A 50 9.96 -0.35 13.80
CA VAL A 50 10.14 0.69 14.82
C VAL A 50 9.21 0.40 15.99
N VAL A 51 9.76 0.02 17.14
CA VAL A 51 9.03 -0.10 18.40
C VAL A 51 9.09 1.26 19.11
N ALA A 52 7.97 1.99 19.06
CA ALA A 52 7.86 3.29 19.72
C ALA A 52 7.31 3.17 21.14
N GLY A 53 7.85 3.96 22.06
CA GLY A 53 7.35 4.06 23.44
C GLY A 53 7.75 2.87 24.31
N ALA A 54 8.96 2.34 24.12
CA ALA A 54 9.55 1.28 24.93
C ALA A 54 9.97 1.81 26.32
N GLU A 55 8.98 2.24 27.10
CA GLU A 55 9.13 2.99 28.35
C GLU A 55 8.69 2.20 29.58
N VAL A 56 9.19 2.58 30.76
CA VAL A 56 8.69 2.01 32.03
C VAL A 56 7.20 2.29 32.17
N GLY A 57 6.43 1.24 32.44
CA GLY A 57 4.98 1.32 32.62
C GLY A 57 4.14 1.28 31.33
N LEU A 58 4.76 1.42 30.16
CA LEU A 58 4.12 1.18 28.85
C LEU A 58 4.54 -0.16 28.24
N MET A 59 5.78 -0.59 28.46
CA MET A 59 6.29 -1.87 27.98
C MET A 59 7.17 -2.52 29.06
N PRO A 60 6.73 -3.60 29.72
CA PRO A 60 5.36 -4.14 29.77
C PRO A 60 4.35 -3.09 30.24
N HIS A 61 3.10 -3.20 29.80
CA HIS A 61 2.08 -2.27 30.25
C HIS A 61 1.78 -2.47 31.75
N SER A 62 1.74 -1.36 32.50
CA SER A 62 1.58 -1.37 33.97
C SER A 62 0.26 -1.95 34.49
N SER A 63 -0.73 -2.15 33.61
CA SER A 63 -1.99 -2.82 33.97
C SER A 63 -1.86 -4.34 34.14
N ALA A 64 -0.73 -4.94 33.76
CA ALA A 64 -0.45 -6.36 34.00
C ALA A 64 -0.04 -6.58 35.47
N ILE A 65 -1.02 -6.92 36.30
CA ILE A 65 -0.85 -7.02 37.75
C ILE A 65 -0.50 -8.45 38.17
N THR A 66 -1.14 -9.46 37.56
CA THR A 66 -0.87 -10.87 37.86
C THR A 66 0.38 -11.36 37.12
N GLN A 67 0.96 -12.47 37.58
CA GLN A 67 2.14 -13.05 36.92
C GLN A 67 1.82 -13.44 35.47
N ASP A 68 0.71 -14.14 35.23
CA ASP A 68 0.29 -14.54 33.88
C ASP A 68 0.11 -13.35 32.92
N GLN A 69 -0.44 -12.24 33.42
CA GLN A 69 -0.59 -11.01 32.63
C GLN A 69 0.76 -10.40 32.27
N ARG A 70 1.72 -10.42 33.21
CA ARG A 70 3.07 -9.91 32.96
C ARG A 70 3.81 -10.78 31.97
N ASP A 71 3.70 -12.10 32.10
CA ASP A 71 4.32 -13.05 31.19
C ASP A 71 3.76 -12.88 29.77
N GLU A 72 2.45 -12.63 29.64
CA GLU A 72 1.83 -12.31 28.35
C GLU A 72 2.33 -10.99 27.77
N GLU A 73 2.43 -9.91 28.56
CA GLU A 73 2.99 -8.64 28.09
C GLU A 73 4.47 -8.78 27.67
N ILE A 74 5.26 -9.56 28.41
CA ILE A 74 6.65 -9.89 28.05
C ILE A 74 6.68 -10.65 26.73
N ARG A 75 5.78 -11.64 26.56
CA ARG A 75 5.66 -12.40 25.30
C ARG A 75 5.28 -11.48 24.14
N LEU A 76 4.38 -10.53 24.34
CA LEU A 76 3.98 -9.56 23.31
C LEU A 76 5.11 -8.61 22.93
N ALA A 77 5.86 -8.11 23.92
CA ALA A 77 7.05 -7.30 23.69
C ALA A 77 8.10 -8.09 22.91
N TYR A 78 8.36 -9.35 23.29
CA TYR A 78 9.24 -10.24 22.54
C TYR A 78 8.76 -10.41 21.10
N VAL A 79 7.48 -10.72 20.88
CA VAL A 79 6.91 -10.86 19.53
C VAL A 79 7.17 -9.61 18.71
N ALA A 80 6.88 -8.41 19.24
CA ALA A 80 7.07 -7.15 18.53
C ALA A 80 8.54 -6.90 18.15
N LEU A 81 9.47 -7.12 19.08
CA LEU A 81 10.91 -6.95 18.83
C LEU A 81 11.41 -7.93 17.76
N THR A 82 10.97 -9.18 17.79
CA THR A 82 11.42 -10.20 16.81
C THR A 82 10.67 -10.16 15.48
N ARG A 83 9.79 -9.17 15.24
CA ARG A 83 9.14 -9.02 13.93
C ARG A 83 10.07 -8.40 12.88
N ALA A 84 11.18 -7.83 13.30
CA ALA A 84 12.20 -7.26 12.44
C ALA A 84 13.08 -8.37 11.86
N SER A 85 13.19 -8.46 10.53
CA SER A 85 14.10 -9.40 9.88
C SER A 85 15.47 -8.82 9.55
N GLN A 86 15.61 -7.49 9.50
CA GLN A 86 16.91 -6.84 9.24
C GLN A 86 17.23 -5.74 10.24
N GLN A 87 16.30 -4.81 10.48
CA GLN A 87 16.55 -3.63 11.30
C GLN A 87 15.45 -3.41 12.33
N LEU A 88 15.86 -3.23 13.59
CA LEU A 88 14.98 -2.91 14.71
C LEU A 88 15.41 -1.57 15.30
N PHE A 89 14.50 -0.62 15.31
CA PHE A 89 14.66 0.64 16.04
C PHE A 89 13.75 0.64 17.25
N VAL A 90 14.28 0.96 18.41
CA VAL A 90 13.52 1.01 19.66
C VAL A 90 13.67 2.39 20.25
N THR A 91 12.56 3.08 20.48
CA THR A 91 12.56 4.46 20.98
C THR A 91 11.80 4.57 22.30
N TRP A 92 12.28 5.46 23.16
CA TRP A 92 11.68 5.80 24.45
C TRP A 92 11.86 7.30 24.71
N CYS A 93 11.01 7.86 25.57
CA CYS A 93 11.15 9.22 26.07
C CYS A 93 11.69 9.21 27.51
N GLU A 94 12.48 10.22 27.90
CA GLU A 94 12.90 10.39 29.29
C GLU A 94 11.71 10.78 30.20
N SER A 95 10.76 11.55 29.67
CA SER A 95 9.58 12.03 30.40
C SER A 95 8.33 12.02 29.50
N ARG A 96 7.19 11.67 30.08
CA ARG A 96 5.88 11.67 29.44
C ARG A 96 4.83 12.26 30.37
N LYS A 97 4.07 13.26 29.89
CA LYS A 97 3.02 13.96 30.66
C LYS A 97 3.52 14.48 32.03
N GLY A 98 4.76 14.97 32.07
CA GLY A 98 5.38 15.51 33.29
C GLY A 98 5.87 14.46 34.29
N ARG A 99 5.87 13.17 33.94
CA ARG A 99 6.46 12.10 34.76
C ARG A 99 7.63 11.46 34.05
N THR A 100 8.68 11.12 34.80
CA THR A 100 9.79 10.30 34.29
C THR A 100 9.24 8.98 33.75
N ALA A 101 9.57 8.67 32.50
CA ALA A 101 9.16 7.44 31.83
C ALA A 101 10.38 6.52 31.69
N GLY A 102 11.48 7.01 31.11
CA GLY A 102 12.74 6.27 31.00
C GLY A 102 12.63 5.02 30.12
N GLN A 103 13.76 4.34 29.92
CA GLN A 103 13.82 3.12 29.12
C GLN A 103 13.14 1.94 29.84
N SER A 104 12.41 1.10 29.09
CA SER A 104 11.84 -0.16 29.60
C SER A 104 12.89 -1.06 30.23
N ASN A 105 12.56 -1.62 31.40
CA ASN A 105 13.41 -2.58 32.11
C ASN A 105 13.70 -3.86 31.29
N LEU A 106 12.87 -4.22 30.31
CA LEU A 106 13.13 -5.36 29.43
C LEU A 106 14.36 -5.17 28.54
N LEU A 107 14.75 -3.91 28.32
CA LEU A 107 15.85 -3.55 27.45
C LEU A 107 17.13 -3.23 28.24
N ALA A 108 17.10 -3.31 29.57
CA ALA A 108 18.21 -2.88 30.43
C ALA A 108 19.54 -3.59 30.12
N ASN A 109 19.47 -4.83 29.63
CA ASN A 109 20.65 -5.64 29.29
C ASN A 109 20.96 -5.66 27.78
N ILE A 110 20.22 -4.88 26.98
CA ILE A 110 20.46 -4.78 25.55
C ILE A 110 21.42 -3.62 25.33
N VAL A 111 22.62 -3.94 24.84
CA VAL A 111 23.60 -2.92 24.47
C VAL A 111 23.06 -2.15 23.27
N SER A 112 22.78 -0.88 23.48
CA SER A 112 22.47 0.03 22.38
C SER A 112 23.75 0.30 21.61
N GLU A 113 23.87 -0.20 20.37
CA GLU A 113 24.91 0.28 19.47
C GLU A 113 24.50 1.69 19.02
N THR A 114 24.99 2.71 19.72
CA THR A 114 24.64 4.13 19.49
C THR A 114 25.08 4.61 18.09
N ALA A 115 25.96 3.87 17.44
CA ALA A 115 26.36 4.13 16.07
C ALA A 115 25.24 3.67 15.13
N LEU A 116 24.37 4.60 14.74
CA LEU A 116 23.72 4.53 13.44
C LEU A 116 24.85 4.41 12.40
N LYS A 117 25.21 3.18 12.00
CA LYS A 117 25.83 2.95 10.69
C LYS A 117 24.97 3.73 9.68
N PRO A 118 25.61 4.44 8.73
CA PRO A 118 25.11 5.67 8.11
C PRO A 118 23.64 5.59 7.76
N GLU A 119 22.93 6.74 7.88
CA GLU A 119 21.47 6.89 7.67
C GLU A 119 20.95 5.79 6.78
N PRO A 120 19.99 4.98 7.23
CA PRO A 120 19.45 3.91 6.40
C PRO A 120 19.15 4.55 5.05
N GLN A 121 19.90 4.12 4.02
CA GLN A 121 19.54 4.44 2.67
C GLN A 121 18.22 3.71 2.54
N PHE A 122 17.12 4.42 2.80
CA PHE A 122 15.84 4.09 2.25
C PHE A 122 16.10 4.16 0.77
N VAL A 123 16.61 3.05 0.21
CA VAL A 123 16.53 2.77 -1.20
C VAL A 123 15.04 2.69 -1.40
N ALA A 124 14.42 3.85 -1.61
CA ALA A 124 13.05 3.99 -2.05
C ALA A 124 12.97 2.96 -3.15
N ARG A 125 12.28 1.85 -2.87
CA ARG A 125 12.37 0.62 -3.64
C ARG A 125 12.41 1.07 -5.08
N ALA A 126 13.57 0.97 -5.74
CA ALA A 126 13.63 1.28 -7.15
C ALA A 126 12.59 0.34 -7.70
N LYS A 127 11.46 0.90 -8.13
CA LYS A 127 10.30 0.08 -8.47
C LYS A 127 10.81 -0.79 -9.60
N THR A 128 11.20 -2.01 -9.30
CA THR A 128 10.76 -3.12 -10.11
C THR A 128 9.25 -3.11 -9.91
N LYS A 129 8.60 -2.15 -10.58
CA LYS A 129 7.38 -2.44 -11.30
C LYS A 129 7.77 -3.74 -11.98
N LYS A 130 7.32 -4.86 -11.43
CA LYS A 130 6.84 -5.90 -12.30
C LYS A 130 5.87 -5.12 -13.17
N LEU A 131 6.29 -4.72 -14.37
CA LEU A 131 5.38 -4.13 -15.32
C LEU A 131 4.35 -5.22 -15.43
N ALA A 132 3.24 -5.09 -14.71
CA ALA A 132 2.06 -5.88 -14.99
C ALA A 132 1.89 -5.65 -16.48
N THR A 133 2.01 -6.72 -17.27
CA THR A 133 1.74 -6.62 -18.69
C THR A 133 0.35 -5.99 -18.76
N PRO A 134 0.24 -4.77 -19.30
CA PRO A 134 -1.01 -4.03 -19.23
C PRO A 134 -2.10 -4.91 -19.82
N SER A 135 -3.24 -4.98 -19.15
CA SER A 135 -4.35 -5.77 -19.70
C SER A 135 -4.81 -5.14 -21.01
N LEU A 136 -5.45 -5.92 -21.88
CA LEU A 136 -6.02 -5.37 -23.11
C LEU A 136 -6.99 -4.21 -22.80
N GLU A 137 -7.76 -4.30 -21.70
CA GLU A 137 -8.64 -3.21 -21.27
C GLU A 137 -7.85 -1.93 -20.93
N ASP A 138 -6.72 -2.03 -20.23
CA ASP A 138 -5.86 -0.88 -19.90
C ASP A 138 -5.28 -0.21 -21.16
N GLU A 139 -4.93 -1.01 -22.15
CA GLU A 139 -4.42 -0.51 -23.43
C GLU A 139 -5.50 0.21 -24.23
N LEU A 140 -6.71 -0.35 -24.27
CA LEU A 140 -7.84 0.30 -24.91
C LEU A 140 -8.24 1.59 -24.19
N ARG A 141 -8.20 1.62 -22.86
CA ARG A 141 -8.41 2.85 -22.06
C ARG A 141 -7.35 3.91 -22.37
N THR A 142 -6.09 3.48 -22.49
CA THR A 142 -4.97 4.37 -22.84
C THR A 142 -5.12 4.94 -24.24
N TRP A 143 -5.46 4.09 -25.22
CA TRP A 143 -5.74 4.51 -26.60
C TRP A 143 -6.90 5.50 -26.65
N ARG A 144 -8.02 5.21 -25.97
CA ARG A 144 -9.18 6.09 -25.93
C ARG A 144 -8.83 7.47 -25.37
N SER A 145 -8.09 7.52 -24.26
CA SER A 145 -7.64 8.78 -23.65
C SER A 145 -6.74 9.59 -24.59
N LYS A 146 -5.80 8.93 -25.30
CA LYS A 146 -4.96 9.59 -26.30
C LYS A 146 -5.78 10.12 -27.47
N ARG A 147 -6.70 9.31 -28.01
CA ARG A 147 -7.56 9.71 -29.12
C ARG A 147 -8.47 10.87 -28.73
N ALA A 148 -9.06 10.84 -27.54
CA ALA A 148 -9.89 11.91 -26.98
C ALA A 148 -9.13 13.24 -26.88
N SER A 149 -7.87 13.17 -26.42
CA SER A 149 -6.99 14.33 -26.36
C SER A 149 -6.71 14.92 -27.74
N VAL A 150 -6.44 14.07 -28.74
CA VAL A 150 -6.18 14.50 -30.13
C VAL A 150 -7.41 15.17 -30.76
N ILE A 151 -8.59 14.57 -30.58
CA ILE A 151 -9.84 15.11 -31.16
C ILE A 151 -10.49 16.19 -30.29
N LYS A 152 -9.92 16.50 -29.12
CA LYS A 152 -10.43 17.47 -28.13
C LYS A 152 -11.88 17.23 -27.73
N GLN A 153 -12.27 15.97 -27.60
CA GLN A 153 -13.61 15.60 -27.13
C GLN A 153 -13.51 14.83 -25.80
N PRO A 154 -14.58 14.80 -24.99
CA PRO A 154 -14.62 13.98 -23.78
C PRO A 154 -14.37 12.50 -24.11
N VAL A 155 -13.66 11.81 -23.22
CA VAL A 155 -13.30 10.39 -23.37
C VAL A 155 -14.51 9.48 -23.62
N THR A 156 -15.64 9.80 -23.00
CA THR A 156 -16.92 9.07 -23.13
C THR A 156 -17.58 9.20 -24.51
N SER A 157 -17.22 10.20 -25.31
CA SER A 157 -17.79 10.41 -26.64
C SER A 157 -17.22 9.48 -27.73
N ILE A 158 -16.10 8.80 -27.43
CA ILE A 158 -15.47 7.87 -28.36
C ILE A 158 -16.08 6.48 -28.21
N ILE A 159 -16.08 5.96 -26.98
CA ILE A 159 -16.53 4.60 -26.63
C ILE A 159 -16.69 4.49 -25.12
N TYR A 160 -17.73 3.80 -24.65
CA TYR A 160 -17.99 3.65 -23.23
C TYR A 160 -17.08 2.61 -22.58
N ASP A 161 -16.95 2.68 -21.25
CA ASP A 161 -16.17 1.71 -20.48
C ASP A 161 -16.71 0.28 -20.60
N GLU A 162 -18.03 0.13 -20.76
CA GLU A 162 -18.67 -1.17 -20.95
C GLU A 162 -18.25 -1.83 -22.26
N ASP A 163 -18.30 -1.09 -23.36
CA ASP A 163 -17.88 -1.58 -24.67
C ASP A 163 -16.39 -1.97 -24.69
N LEU A 164 -15.52 -1.21 -24.00
CA LEU A 164 -14.10 -1.56 -23.87
C LEU A 164 -13.90 -2.91 -23.16
N ARG A 165 -14.72 -3.20 -22.13
CA ARG A 165 -14.70 -4.50 -21.46
C ARG A 165 -15.21 -5.60 -22.38
N GLU A 166 -16.26 -5.35 -23.14
CA GLU A 166 -16.80 -6.34 -24.08
C GLU A 166 -15.81 -6.64 -25.23
N ILE A 167 -15.12 -5.63 -25.76
CA ILE A 167 -14.03 -5.82 -26.73
C ILE A 167 -12.91 -6.67 -26.13
N ALA A 168 -12.52 -6.40 -24.87
CA ALA A 168 -11.48 -7.17 -24.20
C ALA A 168 -11.88 -8.64 -23.95
N LYS A 169 -13.18 -8.92 -23.77
CA LYS A 169 -13.71 -10.29 -23.60
C LYS A 169 -13.86 -11.04 -24.93
N GLN A 170 -14.38 -10.38 -25.95
CA GLN A 170 -14.79 -11.03 -27.20
C GLN A 170 -13.67 -11.07 -28.25
N LEU A 171 -12.63 -10.24 -28.12
CA LEU A 171 -11.46 -10.18 -29.00
C LEU A 171 -11.85 -10.12 -30.50
N PRO A 172 -12.58 -9.08 -30.93
CA PRO A 172 -13.03 -8.97 -32.32
C PRO A 172 -11.83 -8.86 -33.28
N LYS A 173 -11.87 -9.62 -34.37
CA LYS A 173 -10.81 -9.68 -35.41
C LYS A 173 -11.18 -8.91 -36.67
N THR A 174 -12.45 -8.56 -36.82
CA THR A 174 -12.97 -7.86 -37.99
C THR A 174 -13.82 -6.67 -37.57
N THR A 175 -13.93 -5.68 -38.47
CA THR A 175 -14.79 -4.51 -38.24
C THR A 175 -16.26 -4.90 -38.07
N ALA A 176 -16.69 -6.00 -38.69
CA ALA A 176 -18.05 -6.54 -38.52
C ALA A 176 -18.27 -7.05 -37.09
N GLN A 177 -17.33 -7.82 -36.53
CA GLN A 177 -17.42 -8.28 -35.14
C GLN A 177 -17.36 -7.11 -34.15
N LEU A 178 -16.55 -6.09 -34.43
CA LEU A 178 -16.53 -4.88 -33.62
C LEU A 178 -17.86 -4.11 -33.67
N ALA A 179 -18.54 -4.10 -34.83
CA ALA A 179 -19.82 -3.43 -35.01
C ALA A 179 -20.95 -4.05 -34.17
N GLU A 180 -20.88 -5.34 -33.86
CA GLU A 180 -21.84 -5.99 -32.95
C GLU A 180 -21.71 -5.47 -31.50
N ILE A 181 -20.56 -4.91 -31.12
CA ILE A 181 -20.31 -4.38 -29.78
C ILE A 181 -20.63 -2.89 -29.71
N VAL A 182 -20.06 -2.09 -30.63
CA VAL A 182 -20.10 -0.61 -30.54
C VAL A 182 -21.04 0.07 -31.55
N GLY A 183 -21.69 -0.72 -32.40
CA GLY A 183 -22.47 -0.25 -33.54
C GLY A 183 -21.62 0.04 -34.78
N THR A 184 -22.28 0.02 -35.95
CA THR A 184 -21.64 0.10 -37.28
C THR A 184 -20.84 1.38 -37.50
N ILE A 185 -21.40 2.54 -37.16
CA ILE A 185 -20.78 3.85 -37.37
C ILE A 185 -19.50 3.98 -36.52
N THR A 186 -19.58 3.60 -35.25
CA THR A 186 -18.47 3.68 -34.31
C THR A 186 -17.35 2.71 -34.72
N ALA A 187 -17.71 1.47 -35.05
CA ALA A 187 -16.76 0.44 -35.49
C ALA A 187 -16.00 0.86 -36.75
N GLN A 188 -16.65 1.50 -37.73
CA GLN A 188 -15.97 2.03 -38.91
C GLN A 188 -14.93 3.11 -38.55
N LYS A 189 -15.24 3.98 -37.59
CA LYS A 189 -14.35 5.09 -37.17
C LYS A 189 -13.14 4.65 -36.37
N ILE A 190 -13.30 3.63 -35.51
CA ILE A 190 -12.26 3.21 -34.55
C ILE A 190 -11.60 1.88 -34.90
N GLY A 191 -12.19 1.12 -35.82
CA GLY A 191 -11.77 -0.24 -36.18
C GLY A 191 -10.29 -0.38 -36.51
N PRO A 192 -9.69 0.48 -37.37
CA PRO A 192 -8.28 0.36 -37.71
C PRO A 192 -7.35 0.39 -36.49
N ASP A 193 -7.65 1.22 -35.50
CA ASP A 193 -6.83 1.34 -34.30
C ASP A 193 -7.10 0.21 -33.30
N VAL A 194 -8.39 -0.05 -33.01
CA VAL A 194 -8.81 -0.99 -31.97
C VAL A 194 -8.45 -2.43 -32.35
N LEU A 195 -8.68 -2.82 -33.60
CA LEU A 195 -8.36 -4.18 -34.08
C LEU A 195 -6.85 -4.44 -34.05
N LEU A 196 -6.03 -3.42 -34.28
CA LEU A 196 -4.58 -3.52 -34.18
C LEU A 196 -4.13 -3.75 -32.73
N ILE A 197 -4.72 -3.03 -31.77
CA ILE A 197 -4.45 -3.22 -30.33
C ILE A 197 -4.87 -4.63 -29.89
N VAL A 198 -6.05 -5.09 -30.30
CA VAL A 198 -6.56 -6.45 -30.00
C VAL A 198 -5.61 -7.52 -30.56
N ALA A 199 -5.20 -7.41 -31.83
CA ALA A 199 -4.29 -8.38 -32.46
C ALA A 199 -2.91 -8.44 -31.77
N GLN A 200 -2.39 -7.29 -31.31
CA GLN A 200 -1.14 -7.22 -30.54
C GLN A 200 -1.25 -7.84 -29.15
N ALA A 201 -2.42 -7.71 -28.50
CA ALA A 201 -2.68 -8.36 -27.21
C ALA A 201 -2.84 -9.88 -27.36
N GLU A 202 -3.57 -10.36 -28.37
CA GLU A 202 -3.70 -11.80 -28.67
C GLU A 202 -2.33 -12.45 -28.91
N SER A 203 -1.49 -11.82 -29.72
CA SER A 203 -0.14 -12.33 -30.03
C SER A 203 0.72 -12.45 -28.76
N ARG A 204 0.59 -11.51 -27.81
CA ARG A 204 1.30 -11.57 -26.52
C ARG A 204 0.78 -12.68 -25.61
N LEU A 205 -0.54 -12.90 -25.57
CA LEU A 205 -1.14 -13.99 -24.81
C LEU A 205 -0.71 -15.36 -25.35
N ALA A 206 -0.64 -15.52 -26.67
CA ALA A 206 -0.17 -16.75 -27.30
C ALA A 206 1.30 -17.07 -26.95
N LEU A 207 2.18 -16.06 -26.94
CA LEU A 207 3.60 -16.21 -26.57
C LEU A 207 3.82 -16.53 -25.08
N GLN A 208 2.88 -16.14 -24.21
CA GLN A 208 2.95 -16.44 -22.77
C GLN A 208 2.51 -17.86 -22.44
N THR A 209 1.68 -18.49 -23.29
CA THR A 209 1.15 -19.84 -23.07
C THR A 209 2.15 -20.94 -23.49
N LEU A 210 3.22 -20.58 -24.22
CA LEU A 210 4.27 -21.48 -24.71
C LEU A 210 5.50 -21.59 -23.77
N LYS A 211 5.49 -20.91 -22.62
CA LYS A 211 6.55 -20.94 -21.60
C LYS A 211 6.06 -21.62 -20.34
#